data_AF-A0A6M6JFG5-F1
#
_entry.id   AF-A0A6M6JFG5-F1
#
_cell.length_a   1.000
_cell.length_b   1.000
_cell.length_c   1.000
_cell.angle_alpha   90.00
_cell.angle_beta   90.00
_cell.angle_gamma   90.00
#
_symmetry.space_group_name_H-M   'P 1'
#
loop_
_entity.id
_entity.type
_entity.pdbx_description
1 polymer ?
#
loop_
_entity_poly.entity_id
_entity_poly.type
_entity_poly.pdbx_seq_one_letter_code
_entity_poly.pdbx_strand_id
1 'polypeptide(L)'
;MIFIRFVLIAAGLFVLAGCATPSPVPATSAPAPAGPDALTPEEVAFVEQVATIAPPLAENPERLARRGANSCDSIARGLDVAIPQAIERFSGGSYTVTTEEAEAIVIAAQQTVCAG
;
A
#
# COMPACT_ATOMS: atom_id res chain seq x y z
N MET A 1 47.59 13.12 -7.67
CA MET A 1 47.62 14.34 -8.51
C MET A 1 46.60 15.31 -7.96
N ILE A 2 47.05 16.48 -7.51
CA ILE A 2 46.27 17.61 -7.00
C ILE A 2 45.80 18.45 -8.19
N PHE A 3 44.53 18.84 -8.27
CA PHE A 3 44.14 20.06 -8.98
C PHE A 3 42.95 20.74 -8.29
N ILE A 4 43.30 21.73 -7.48
CA ILE A 4 42.43 22.82 -7.05
C ILE A 4 42.25 23.75 -8.24
N ARG A 5 41.02 24.12 -8.60
CA ARG A 5 40.74 25.35 -9.36
C ARG A 5 39.57 26.11 -8.77
N PHE A 6 39.94 27.17 -8.06
CA PHE A 6 39.16 28.36 -7.74
C PHE A 6 39.02 29.24 -9.00
N VAL A 7 37.79 29.61 -9.37
CA VAL A 7 37.37 30.80 -10.16
C VAL A 7 35.87 30.96 -9.86
N LEU A 8 35.33 31.78 -8.95
CA LEU A 8 35.26 33.26 -8.79
C LEU A 8 34.64 34.03 -9.98
N ILE A 9 33.52 34.71 -9.65
CA ILE A 9 32.93 35.93 -10.25
C ILE A 9 31.84 35.73 -11.32
N ALA A 10 30.60 36.11 -11.00
CA ALA A 10 29.95 37.30 -11.59
C ALA A 10 28.57 37.57 -10.97
N ALA A 11 28.42 38.78 -10.47
CA ALA A 11 27.18 39.36 -9.97
C ALA A 11 26.20 39.68 -11.12
N GLY A 12 24.90 39.63 -10.83
CA GLY A 12 23.85 40.10 -11.73
C GLY A 12 22.62 40.54 -10.94
N LEU A 13 22.45 41.85 -10.80
CA LEU A 13 21.27 42.56 -10.30
C LEU A 13 19.99 42.13 -11.04
N PHE A 14 18.89 41.92 -10.32
CA PHE A 14 17.57 42.37 -10.78
C PHE A 14 16.71 42.86 -9.60
N VAL A 15 16.38 44.14 -9.70
CA VAL A 15 15.42 44.89 -8.88
C VAL A 15 14.02 44.54 -9.36
N LEU A 16 13.06 44.34 -8.45
CA LEU A 16 11.66 44.76 -8.62
C LEU A 16 10.92 44.69 -7.27
N ALA A 17 10.53 45.86 -6.80
CA ALA A 17 9.57 46.04 -5.73
C ALA A 17 8.22 45.43 -6.15
N GLY A 18 7.64 44.63 -5.27
CA GLY A 18 6.26 44.16 -5.40
C GLY A 18 5.75 43.78 -4.02
N CYS A 19 4.84 44.58 -3.46
CA CYS A 19 4.00 44.15 -2.35
C CYS A 19 3.19 42.93 -2.81
N ALA A 20 3.51 41.75 -2.29
CA ALA A 20 2.66 40.59 -2.36
C ALA A 20 2.56 39.99 -0.95
N THR A 21 1.38 40.16 -0.39
CA THR A 21 0.72 39.36 0.65
C THR A 21 1.45 38.07 1.05
N PRO A 22 1.65 37.78 2.34
CA PRO A 22 2.08 36.45 2.75
C PRO A 22 1.02 35.45 2.30
N SER A 23 1.36 34.64 1.28
CA SER A 23 0.59 33.45 0.97
C SER A 23 0.59 32.56 2.21
N PRO A 24 -0.57 32.04 2.65
CA PRO A 24 -0.57 31.02 3.67
C PRO A 24 0.22 29.83 3.13
N VAL A 25 1.28 29.47 3.86
CA VAL A 25 1.95 28.18 3.77
C VAL A 25 0.86 27.12 3.64
N PRO A 26 0.89 26.21 2.64
CA PRO A 26 -0.05 25.10 2.63
C PRO A 26 0.19 24.37 3.96
N ALA A 27 -0.82 24.39 4.82
CA ALA A 27 -0.85 23.57 6.00
C ALA A 27 -0.52 22.16 5.49
N THR A 28 0.66 21.65 5.85
CA THR A 28 0.88 20.22 5.89
C THR A 28 -0.17 19.73 6.85
N SER A 29 -1.29 19.27 6.29
CA SER A 29 -2.25 18.46 7.01
C SER A 29 -1.45 17.25 7.47
N ALA A 30 -1.03 17.27 8.73
CA ALA A 30 -0.62 16.06 9.41
C ALA A 30 -1.72 15.02 9.13
N PRO A 31 -1.37 13.77 8.76
CA PRO A 31 -2.39 12.75 8.58
C PRO A 31 -3.20 12.71 9.88
N ALA A 32 -4.52 12.84 9.76
CA ALA A 32 -5.39 12.62 10.90
C ALA A 32 -5.04 11.25 11.50
N PRO A 33 -4.99 11.09 12.83
CA PRO A 33 -4.76 9.80 13.43
C PRO A 33 -5.76 8.82 12.81
N ALA A 34 -5.21 7.79 12.16
CA ALA A 34 -5.94 6.63 11.69
C ALA A 34 -6.91 6.23 12.81
N GLY A 35 -8.21 6.41 12.56
CA GLY A 35 -9.23 5.91 13.48
C GLY A 35 -9.06 4.39 13.65
N PRO A 36 -9.70 3.77 14.65
CA PRO A 36 -9.63 2.32 14.85
C PRO A 36 -10.08 1.48 13.63
N ASP A 37 -10.65 2.11 12.60
CA ASP A 37 -11.12 1.50 11.35
C ASP A 37 -10.19 1.75 10.14
N ALA A 38 -9.07 2.45 10.31
CA ALA A 38 -8.14 2.70 9.21
C ALA A 38 -7.19 1.51 9.04
N LEU A 39 -7.18 0.95 7.83
CA LEU A 39 -6.29 -0.13 7.40
C LEU A 39 -4.82 0.24 7.63
N THR A 40 -4.04 -0.74 8.07
CA THR A 40 -2.58 -0.65 8.12
C THR A 40 -1.99 -0.57 6.70
N PRO A 41 -0.78 0.00 6.53
CA PRO A 41 -0.12 0.04 5.21
C PRO A 41 0.00 -1.33 4.54
N GLU A 42 0.25 -2.38 5.32
CA GLU A 42 0.37 -3.76 4.85
C GLU A 42 -0.99 -4.30 4.37
N GLU A 43 -2.07 -4.00 5.08
CA GLU A 43 -3.43 -4.35 4.67
C GLU A 43 -3.87 -3.59 3.41
N VAL A 44 -3.49 -2.32 3.27
CA VAL A 44 -3.73 -1.55 2.04
C VAL A 44 -3.01 -2.20 0.85
N ALA A 45 -1.72 -2.52 1.00
CA ALA A 45 -0.94 -3.18 -0.04
C ALA A 45 -1.54 -4.53 -0.45
N PHE A 46 -2.03 -5.31 0.53
CA PHE A 46 -2.73 -6.56 0.27
C PHE A 46 -4.01 -6.34 -0.57
N VAL A 47 -4.86 -5.41 -0.15
CA VAL A 47 -6.12 -5.10 -0.84
C VAL A 47 -5.86 -4.64 -2.28
N GLU A 48 -4.87 -3.79 -2.51
CA GLU A 48 -4.50 -3.32 -3.85
C GLU A 48 -4.03 -4.46 -4.77
N GLN A 49 -3.23 -5.39 -4.25
CA GLN A 49 -2.80 -6.56 -5.02
C GLN A 49 -3.98 -7.48 -5.35
N VAL A 50 -4.84 -7.76 -4.37
CA VAL A 50 -6.02 -8.62 -4.60
C VAL A 50 -7.03 -7.96 -5.53
N ALA A 51 -7.17 -6.63 -5.54
CA ALA A 51 -8.00 -5.92 -6.49
C ALA A 51 -7.58 -6.16 -7.95
N THR A 52 -6.30 -6.46 -8.19
CA THR A 52 -5.78 -6.80 -9.53
C THR A 52 -6.03 -8.27 -9.89
N ILE A 53 -5.99 -9.16 -8.89
CA ILE A 53 -6.16 -10.61 -9.06
C ILE A 53 -7.64 -10.98 -9.19
N ALA A 54 -8.44 -10.50 -8.26
CA ALA A 54 -9.83 -10.84 -8.04
C ALA A 54 -10.63 -9.56 -7.71
N PRO A 55 -10.91 -8.70 -8.72
CA PRO A 55 -11.55 -7.39 -8.51
C PRO A 55 -12.84 -7.42 -7.67
N PRO A 56 -13.75 -8.41 -7.81
CA PRO A 56 -14.97 -8.48 -7.00
C PRO A 56 -14.70 -8.58 -5.48
N LEU A 57 -13.54 -9.08 -5.05
CA LEU A 57 -13.21 -9.17 -3.63
C LEU A 57 -12.87 -7.80 -3.00
N ALA A 58 -12.42 -6.85 -3.81
CA ALA A 58 -12.00 -5.52 -3.37
C ALA A 58 -13.18 -4.56 -3.12
N GLU A 59 -14.42 -4.96 -3.42
CA GLU A 59 -15.64 -4.19 -3.12
C GLU A 59 -15.81 -3.93 -1.62
N ASN A 60 -15.20 -4.77 -0.76
CA ASN A 60 -15.20 -4.59 0.68
C ASN A 60 -13.77 -4.72 1.25
N PRO A 61 -12.96 -3.64 1.17
CA PRO A 61 -11.52 -3.69 1.41
C PRO A 61 -11.18 -4.06 2.87
N GLU A 62 -11.95 -3.59 3.84
CA GLU A 62 -11.73 -3.94 5.25
C GLU A 62 -12.02 -5.41 5.55
N ARG A 63 -13.10 -5.96 4.99
CA ARG A 63 -13.43 -7.39 5.13
C ARG A 63 -12.36 -8.24 4.44
N LEU A 64 -11.85 -7.78 3.31
CA LEU A 64 -10.78 -8.45 2.58
C LEU A 64 -9.47 -8.47 3.38
N ALA A 65 -9.01 -7.31 3.87
CA ALA A 65 -7.82 -7.20 4.73
C ALA A 65 -7.89 -8.10 5.96
N ARG A 66 -9.02 -8.07 6.70
CA ARG A 66 -9.25 -8.98 7.84
C ARG A 66 -9.17 -10.46 7.44
N ARG A 67 -9.66 -10.84 6.27
CA ARG A 67 -9.53 -12.23 5.76
C ARG A 67 -8.10 -12.58 5.40
N GLY A 68 -7.34 -11.64 4.83
CA GLY A 68 -5.90 -11.77 4.57
C GLY A 68 -5.13 -12.05 5.86
N ALA A 69 -5.26 -11.17 6.87
CA ALA A 69 -4.59 -11.33 8.16
C ALA A 69 -4.92 -12.65 8.86
N ASN A 70 -6.19 -13.09 8.80
CA ASN A 70 -6.61 -14.38 9.37
C ASN A 70 -6.14 -15.61 8.57
N SER A 71 -5.43 -15.42 7.46
CA SER A 71 -4.89 -16.50 6.63
C SER A 71 -3.43 -16.82 6.94
N CYS A 72 -2.73 -15.99 7.72
CA CYS A 72 -1.30 -16.15 7.98
C CYS A 72 -0.95 -17.49 8.65
N ASP A 73 -1.79 -17.99 9.57
CA ASP A 73 -1.59 -19.31 10.18
C ASP A 73 -1.70 -20.46 9.16
N SER A 74 -2.64 -20.37 8.21
CA SER A 74 -2.77 -21.36 7.14
C SER A 74 -1.57 -21.32 6.20
N ILE A 75 -1.06 -20.11 5.90
CA ILE A 75 0.13 -19.89 5.07
C ILE A 75 1.39 -20.44 5.75
N ALA A 76 1.56 -20.19 7.05
CA ALA A 76 2.68 -20.69 7.83
C ALA A 76 2.74 -22.23 7.89
N ARG A 77 1.58 -22.90 7.75
CA ARG A 77 1.48 -24.37 7.71
C ARG A 77 1.82 -24.99 6.36
N GLY A 78 1.85 -24.21 5.28
CA GLY A 78 2.18 -24.68 3.92
C GLY A 78 1.14 -24.31 2.87
N LEU A 79 1.58 -24.21 1.60
CA LEU A 79 0.72 -23.85 0.47
C LEU A 79 -0.39 -24.88 0.19
N ASP A 80 -0.12 -26.16 0.48
CA ASP A 80 -1.07 -27.27 0.38
C ASP A 80 -2.27 -27.11 1.33
N VAL A 81 -2.09 -26.40 2.45
CA VAL A 81 -3.17 -26.04 3.38
C VAL A 81 -3.75 -24.66 3.04
N ALA A 82 -2.89 -23.70 2.68
CA ALA A 82 -3.29 -22.31 2.48
C ALA A 82 -4.20 -22.10 1.26
N ILE A 83 -3.90 -22.74 0.13
CA ILE A 83 -4.66 -22.57 -1.13
C ILE A 83 -6.12 -23.04 -0.99
N PRO A 84 -6.43 -24.28 -0.53
CA PRO A 84 -7.81 -24.69 -0.37
C PRO A 84 -8.56 -23.86 0.68
N GLN A 85 -7.88 -23.46 1.76
CA GLN A 85 -8.46 -22.56 2.77
C GLN A 85 -8.73 -21.16 2.20
N ALA A 86 -7.88 -20.66 1.31
CA ALA A 86 -8.10 -19.39 0.63
C ALA A 86 -9.31 -19.45 -0.31
N ILE A 87 -9.50 -20.54 -1.05
CA ILE A 87 -10.72 -20.73 -1.87
C ILE A 87 -11.96 -20.67 -0.97
N GLU A 88 -11.99 -21.44 0.12
CA GLU A 88 -13.13 -21.45 1.06
C GLU A 88 -13.35 -20.07 1.70
N ARG A 89 -12.27 -19.38 2.07
CA ARG A 89 -12.33 -18.11 2.80
C ARG A 89 -12.64 -16.93 1.90
N PHE A 90 -12.17 -16.89 0.66
CA PHE A 90 -12.38 -15.73 -0.21
C PHE A 90 -13.59 -15.92 -1.14
N SER A 91 -14.01 -17.16 -1.40
CA SER A 91 -15.29 -17.41 -2.06
C SER A 91 -16.47 -17.01 -1.18
N GLY A 92 -17.53 -16.50 -1.80
CA GLY A 92 -18.76 -16.17 -1.11
C GLY A 92 -19.76 -15.43 -1.98
N GLY A 93 -21.05 -15.59 -1.67
CA GLY A 93 -22.13 -14.98 -2.44
C GLY A 93 -22.15 -15.52 -3.87
N SER A 94 -22.03 -14.62 -4.85
CA SER A 94 -22.02 -14.92 -6.28
C SER A 94 -20.62 -15.10 -6.88
N TYR A 95 -19.56 -14.90 -6.10
CA TYR A 95 -18.18 -14.99 -6.58
C TYR A 95 -17.47 -16.21 -5.98
N THR A 96 -16.86 -16.98 -6.86
CA THR A 96 -16.08 -18.18 -6.52
C THR A 96 -14.65 -17.93 -6.94
N VAL A 97 -13.74 -18.03 -5.99
CA VAL A 97 -12.30 -17.91 -6.22
C VAL A 97 -11.79 -19.19 -6.86
N THR A 98 -11.09 -19.07 -7.96
CA THR A 98 -10.40 -20.20 -8.62
C THR A 98 -9.13 -20.58 -7.86
N THR A 99 -8.59 -21.77 -8.13
CA THR A 99 -7.32 -22.19 -7.52
C THR A 99 -6.17 -21.24 -7.87
N GLU A 100 -6.12 -20.75 -9.12
CA GLU A 100 -5.09 -19.80 -9.58
C GLU A 100 -5.19 -18.44 -8.86
N GLU A 101 -6.41 -17.91 -8.73
CA GLU A 101 -6.64 -16.68 -7.95
C GLU A 101 -6.30 -16.89 -6.47
N ALA A 102 -6.67 -18.03 -5.89
CA ALA A 102 -6.37 -18.35 -4.49
C ALA A 102 -4.86 -18.43 -4.24
N GLU A 103 -4.09 -19.05 -5.13
CA GLU A 103 -2.63 -19.09 -5.05
C GLU A 103 -2.05 -17.68 -5.11
N ALA A 104 -2.50 -16.84 -6.06
CA ALA A 104 -2.05 -15.47 -6.17
C ALA A 104 -2.42 -14.62 -4.92
N ILE A 105 -3.61 -14.81 -4.35
CA ILE A 105 -4.05 -14.14 -3.11
C ILE A 105 -3.19 -14.60 -1.92
N VAL A 106 -2.85 -15.88 -1.83
CA VAL A 106 -1.97 -16.43 -0.78
C VAL A 106 -0.57 -15.82 -0.87
N ILE A 107 -0.01 -15.71 -2.08
CA ILE A 107 1.28 -15.07 -2.31
C ILE A 107 1.22 -13.59 -1.92
N ALA A 108 0.16 -12.88 -2.32
CA ALA A 108 -0.04 -11.48 -1.95
C ALA A 108 -0.08 -11.29 -0.43
N ALA A 109 -0.86 -12.13 0.29
CA ALA A 109 -0.92 -12.10 1.75
C ALA A 109 0.45 -12.38 2.40
N GLN A 110 1.18 -13.37 1.87
CA GLN A 110 2.52 -13.71 2.36
C GLN A 110 3.52 -12.55 2.21
N GLN A 111 3.43 -11.77 1.13
CA GLN A 111 4.32 -10.65 0.84
C GLN A 111 3.93 -9.35 1.56
N THR A 112 2.75 -9.30 2.17
CA THR A 112 2.18 -8.09 2.78
C THR A 112 1.82 -8.33 4.23
N VAL A 113 0.56 -8.65 4.52
CA VAL A 113 -0.02 -8.77 5.87
C VAL A 113 0.60 -9.86 6.74
N CYS A 114 1.25 -10.87 6.16
CA CYS A 114 1.94 -11.92 6.92
C CYS A 114 3.46 -11.71 7.01
N ALA A 115 3.99 -10.64 6.42
CA ALA A 115 5.42 -10.30 6.47
C ALA A 115 5.77 -9.28 7.57
N GLY A 116 4.76 -8.58 8.11
CA GLY A 116 4.89 -7.64 9.25
C GLY A 116 4.75 -8.34 10.59
#